data_AF-A0A7X3PUC2-F1
#
_entry.id   AF-A0A7X3PUC2-F1
#
_cell.length_a   1.000
_cell.length_b   1.000
_cell.length_c   1.000
_cell.angle_alpha   90.00
_cell.angle_beta   90.00
_cell.angle_gamma   90.00
#
_symmetry.space_group_name_H-M   'P 1'
#
loop_
_entity.id
_entity.type
_entity.pdbx_description
1 polymer ?
#
loop_
_entity_poly.entity_id
_entity_poly.type
_entity_poly.pdbx_seq_one_letter_code
_entity_poly.pdbx_strand_id
1 'polypeptide(L)'
;MDGIILAMGANYGDLDNDGFLDCYIGTGNPDLRSLLPNRMMRNIGGQRFEEATFSGGFGHIQKGHGVSFADIDNDGDQDIYIVLGGAYDGDFYQNVLFENPGHGHRWLTLRLEGVQSNRDALGARIQVRIREEGTVRDIYTTVGSGGSFGASRLQQEIGLGRADTLLFVEVTWPTTGQKQRFSNLAMDQIVHIREGDAALIPIHLNRLSLSSARTHSP
;
A
#
# COMPACT_ATOMS: atom_id res chain seq x y z
N MET A 1 10.34 11.71 15.32
CA MET A 1 9.52 10.71 16.03
C MET A 1 10.22 10.58 17.37
N ASP A 2 9.66 11.19 18.41
CA ASP A 2 10.46 11.57 19.60
C ASP A 2 10.14 10.69 20.82
N GLY A 3 9.66 9.47 20.58
CA GLY A 3 9.28 8.51 21.63
C GLY A 3 9.33 7.06 21.15
N ILE A 4 9.35 6.13 22.12
CA ILE A 4 9.35 4.68 21.88
C ILE A 4 7.94 4.23 21.50
N ILE A 5 7.81 3.49 20.40
CA ILE A 5 6.57 2.82 20.01
C ILE A 5 6.73 1.32 20.27
N LEU A 6 5.85 0.77 21.11
CA LEU A 6 5.80 -0.66 21.40
C LEU A 6 5.09 -1.40 20.27
N ALA A 7 5.77 -1.48 19.12
CA ALA A 7 5.26 -2.09 17.91
C ALA A 7 5.22 -3.63 18.04
N MET A 8 4.10 -4.22 17.62
CA MET A 8 3.94 -5.67 17.48
C MET A 8 3.91 -6.11 16.01
N GLY A 9 3.42 -5.23 15.12
CA GLY A 9 3.44 -5.42 13.67
C GLY A 9 3.38 -4.07 12.96
N ALA A 10 3.89 -4.00 11.73
CA ALA A 10 3.87 -2.78 10.94
C ALA A 10 4.01 -3.10 9.47
N ASN A 11 3.31 -2.34 8.63
CA ASN A 11 3.48 -2.44 7.19
C ASN A 11 3.41 -1.05 6.54
N TYR A 12 3.72 -0.99 5.25
CA TYR A 12 3.82 0.24 4.48
C TYR A 12 2.92 0.18 3.24
N GLY A 13 2.41 1.34 2.85
CA GLY A 13 1.58 1.55 1.66
C GLY A 13 1.47 3.05 1.36
N ASP A 14 1.02 3.40 0.17
CA ASP A 14 0.83 4.78 -0.30
C ASP A 14 -0.64 5.17 -0.07
N LEU A 15 -0.94 5.67 1.14
CA LEU A 15 -2.32 5.91 1.59
C LEU A 15 -3.02 6.96 0.75
N ASP A 16 -2.30 8.03 0.42
CA ASP A 16 -2.86 9.17 -0.30
C ASP A 16 -2.45 9.24 -1.78
N ASN A 17 -1.86 8.16 -2.29
CA ASN A 17 -1.38 8.03 -3.66
C ASN A 17 -0.41 9.14 -4.06
N ASP A 18 0.35 9.71 -3.14
CA ASP A 18 1.32 10.77 -3.43
C ASP A 18 2.69 10.25 -3.91
N GLY A 19 2.90 8.94 -3.91
CA GLY A 19 4.14 8.28 -4.32
C GLY A 19 5.16 8.12 -3.19
N PHE A 20 4.79 8.45 -1.95
CA PHE A 20 5.61 8.25 -0.75
C PHE A 20 4.92 7.28 0.20
N LEU A 21 5.61 6.18 0.54
CA LEU A 21 5.04 5.17 1.42
C LEU A 21 4.84 5.71 2.85
N ASP A 22 3.62 5.55 3.34
CA ASP A 22 3.14 5.72 4.70
C ASP A 22 3.30 4.44 5.53
N CYS A 23 3.03 4.52 6.82
CA CYS A 23 3.19 3.39 7.72
C CYS A 23 2.03 3.27 8.72
N TYR A 24 1.43 2.09 8.78
CA TYR A 24 0.53 1.73 9.86
C TYR A 24 1.25 0.80 10.83
N ILE A 25 1.21 1.14 12.11
CA ILE A 25 1.90 0.45 13.20
C ILE A 25 0.88 -0.11 14.17
N GLY A 26 0.78 -1.43 14.22
CA GLY A 26 0.12 -2.18 15.27
C GLY A 26 0.96 -2.16 16.55
N THR A 27 0.34 -1.75 17.66
CA THR A 27 1.00 -1.64 18.97
C THR A 27 0.35 -2.57 19.97
N GLY A 28 1.06 -2.87 21.07
CA GLY A 28 0.46 -3.61 22.17
C GLY A 28 1.46 -4.00 23.25
N ASN A 29 0.93 -4.53 24.34
CA ASN A 29 1.69 -5.01 25.50
C ASN A 29 0.91 -6.16 26.16
N PRO A 30 1.55 -7.26 26.60
CA PRO A 30 0.89 -8.30 27.38
C PRO A 30 0.07 -7.79 28.58
N ASP A 31 0.52 -6.73 29.26
CA ASP A 31 -0.22 -6.11 30.37
C ASP A 31 -1.50 -5.41 29.86
N LEU A 32 -2.66 -5.99 30.19
CA LEU A 32 -3.99 -5.51 29.80
C LEU A 32 -4.33 -4.11 30.33
N ARG A 33 -3.55 -3.56 31.28
CA ARG A 33 -3.71 -2.17 31.75
C ARG A 33 -3.06 -1.16 30.81
N SER A 34 -2.29 -1.61 29.83
CA SER A 34 -1.60 -0.74 28.88
C SER A 34 -2.56 -0.30 27.78
N LEU A 35 -2.80 1.00 27.68
CA LEU A 35 -3.56 1.59 26.57
C LEU A 35 -2.58 2.17 25.56
N LEU A 36 -2.31 1.40 24.52
CA LEU A 36 -1.37 1.75 23.45
C LEU A 36 -2.15 1.83 22.15
N PRO A 37 -2.43 3.04 21.64
CA PRO A 37 -3.12 3.18 20.38
C PRO A 37 -2.19 2.82 19.22
N ASN A 38 -2.73 2.03 18.28
CA ASN A 38 -2.18 1.85 16.95
C ASN A 38 -1.97 3.21 16.28
N ARG A 39 -0.95 3.32 15.42
CA ARG A 39 -0.53 4.60 14.84
C ARG A 39 -0.55 4.52 13.33
N MET A 40 -1.18 5.50 12.69
CA MET A 40 -0.99 5.75 11.25
C MET A 40 -0.06 6.94 11.09
N MET A 41 1.04 6.75 10.36
CA MET A 41 2.07 7.74 10.15
C MET A 41 2.12 8.05 8.65
N ARG A 42 1.76 9.27 8.28
CA ARG A 42 1.79 9.75 6.91
C ARG A 42 3.15 10.34 6.57
N ASN A 43 3.76 9.92 5.48
CA ASN A 43 5.01 10.43 4.95
C ASN A 43 4.77 11.76 4.25
N ILE A 44 5.53 12.80 4.62
CA ILE A 44 5.40 14.12 3.99
C ILE A 44 6.58 14.32 3.03
N GLY A 45 6.39 13.84 1.80
CA GLY A 45 7.33 14.06 0.71
C GLY A 45 8.73 13.50 0.95
N GLY A 46 8.85 12.42 1.74
CA GLY A 46 10.13 11.81 2.10
C GLY A 46 10.96 12.60 3.13
N GLN A 47 10.41 13.67 3.72
CA GLN A 47 11.16 14.54 4.64
C GLN A 47 10.94 14.20 6.11
N ARG A 48 9.70 13.84 6.47
CA ARG A 48 9.28 13.50 7.84
C ARG A 48 8.03 12.65 7.81
N PHE A 49 7.67 12.09 8.95
CA PHE A 49 6.34 11.50 9.17
C PHE A 49 5.49 12.39 10.07
N GLU A 50 4.21 12.51 9.75
CA GLU A 50 3.17 13.12 10.58
C GLU A 50 2.20 12.06 11.06
N GLU A 51 1.74 12.17 12.30
CA GLU A 51 0.76 11.22 12.82
C GLU A 51 -0.64 11.56 12.29
N ALA A 52 -1.22 10.64 11.52
CA ALA A 52 -2.55 10.74 10.93
C ALA A 52 -3.60 9.89 11.67
N THR A 53 -3.23 9.26 12.80
CA THR A 53 -4.09 8.32 13.55
C THR A 53 -5.49 8.86 13.83
N PHE A 54 -5.57 10.07 14.41
CA PHE A 54 -6.84 10.67 14.79
C PHE A 54 -7.58 11.27 13.60
N SER A 55 -6.88 12.03 12.75
CA SER A 55 -7.49 12.72 11.61
C SER A 55 -8.03 11.76 10.55
N GLY A 56 -7.43 10.59 10.39
CA GLY A 56 -7.85 9.56 9.44
C GLY A 56 -8.72 8.45 10.03
N GLY A 57 -9.08 8.52 11.33
CA GLY A 57 -9.95 7.51 11.94
C GLY A 57 -9.31 6.13 12.14
N PHE A 58 -7.98 6.05 12.19
CA PHE A 58 -7.20 4.81 12.31
C PHE A 58 -7.03 4.32 13.75
N GLY A 59 -7.49 5.09 14.73
CA GLY A 59 -7.21 4.85 16.15
C GLY A 59 -7.87 3.59 16.70
N HIS A 60 -7.06 2.59 17.09
CA HIS A 60 -7.49 1.44 17.89
C HIS A 60 -6.58 1.24 19.08
N ILE A 61 -7.17 1.04 20.26
CA ILE A 61 -6.43 0.71 21.51
C ILE A 61 -6.25 -0.79 21.71
N GLN A 62 -6.94 -1.61 20.91
CA GLN A 62 -6.72 -3.05 20.89
C GLN A 62 -5.40 -3.37 20.23
N LYS A 63 -4.77 -4.45 20.69
CA LYS A 63 -3.44 -4.86 20.24
C LYS A 63 -3.45 -5.12 18.74
N GLY A 64 -2.61 -4.41 18.00
CA GLY A 64 -2.49 -4.53 16.56
C GLY A 64 -1.37 -5.48 16.16
N HIS A 65 -1.66 -6.46 15.32
CA HIS A 65 -0.71 -7.47 14.86
C HIS A 65 -0.49 -7.39 13.36
N GLY A 66 -1.16 -8.26 12.60
CA GLY A 66 -1.05 -8.35 11.15
C GLY A 66 -1.54 -7.09 10.48
N VAL A 67 -0.69 -6.40 9.70
CA VAL A 67 -1.07 -5.22 8.91
C VAL A 67 -0.85 -5.50 7.42
N SER A 68 -1.83 -5.18 6.59
CA SER A 68 -1.76 -5.32 5.13
C SER A 68 -2.34 -4.09 4.44
N PHE A 69 -1.66 -3.62 3.41
CA PHE A 69 -2.15 -2.61 2.48
C PHE A 69 -2.51 -3.29 1.15
N ALA A 70 -3.68 -2.95 0.62
CA ALA A 70 -4.13 -3.40 -0.69
C ALA A 70 -5.31 -2.55 -1.18
N ASP A 71 -5.37 -2.26 -2.47
CA ASP A 71 -6.58 -1.83 -3.17
C ASP A 71 -7.56 -3.03 -3.24
N ILE A 72 -8.46 -3.13 -2.26
CA ILE A 72 -9.36 -4.29 -2.10
C ILE A 72 -10.60 -4.10 -2.96
N ASP A 73 -11.13 -2.88 -3.05
CA ASP A 73 -12.33 -2.59 -3.82
C ASP A 73 -12.06 -2.36 -5.33
N ASN A 74 -10.78 -2.24 -5.74
CA ASN A 74 -10.31 -1.98 -7.10
C ASN A 74 -10.70 -0.58 -7.61
N ASP A 75 -10.64 0.44 -6.76
CA ASP A 75 -10.88 1.82 -7.12
C ASP A 75 -9.60 2.67 -7.28
N GLY A 76 -8.45 2.09 -6.95
CA GLY A 76 -7.15 2.67 -7.16
C GLY A 76 -6.53 3.34 -5.94
N ASP A 77 -7.15 3.27 -4.77
CA ASP A 77 -6.52 3.62 -3.51
C ASP A 77 -6.37 2.43 -2.55
N GLN A 78 -5.35 2.48 -1.70
CA GLN A 78 -5.04 1.37 -0.83
C GLN A 78 -5.90 1.41 0.44
N ASP A 79 -6.59 0.32 0.70
CA ASP A 79 -7.24 0.02 1.96
C ASP A 79 -6.24 -0.58 2.96
N ILE A 80 -6.59 -0.54 4.24
CA ILE A 80 -5.79 -1.14 5.32
C ILE A 80 -6.59 -2.23 6.02
N TYR A 81 -6.05 -3.45 6.05
CA TYR A 81 -6.55 -4.52 6.90
C TYR A 81 -5.64 -4.72 8.11
N ILE A 82 -6.22 -4.76 9.31
CA ILE A 82 -5.50 -5.02 10.55
C ILE A 82 -6.14 -6.14 11.38
N VAL A 83 -5.29 -7.05 11.85
CA VAL A 83 -5.63 -8.03 12.86
C VAL A 83 -5.53 -7.41 14.24
N LEU A 84 -6.61 -7.50 15.01
CA LEU A 84 -6.72 -6.89 16.34
C LEU A 84 -7.01 -7.93 17.42
N GLY A 85 -6.59 -7.61 18.64
CA GLY A 85 -6.79 -8.43 19.83
C GLY A 85 -5.57 -9.29 20.16
N GLY A 86 -5.57 -9.92 21.34
CA GLY A 86 -4.42 -10.67 21.85
C GLY A 86 -4.77 -12.06 22.36
N ALA A 87 -3.77 -12.71 22.98
CA ALA A 87 -3.81 -14.13 23.32
C ALA A 87 -4.63 -14.48 24.58
N TYR A 88 -5.14 -13.48 25.30
CA TYR A 88 -5.92 -13.70 26.54
C TYR A 88 -7.41 -13.59 26.27
N ASP A 89 -8.22 -14.36 27.01
CA ASP A 89 -9.68 -14.44 26.78
C ASP A 89 -10.44 -13.11 26.90
N GLY A 90 -9.86 -12.10 27.57
CA GLY A 90 -10.43 -10.75 27.68
C GLY A 90 -9.92 -9.74 26.64
N ASP A 91 -9.05 -10.17 25.73
CA ASP A 91 -8.32 -9.31 24.78
C ASP A 91 -8.71 -9.61 23.32
N PHE A 92 -9.73 -10.43 23.10
CA PHE A 92 -10.26 -10.70 21.76
C PHE A 92 -10.91 -9.45 21.16
N TYR A 93 -10.65 -9.19 19.88
CA TYR A 93 -11.32 -8.14 19.15
C TYR A 93 -11.52 -8.55 17.68
N GLN A 94 -12.44 -7.87 17.01
CA GLN A 94 -12.67 -8.08 15.59
C GLN A 94 -11.57 -7.39 14.77
N ASN A 95 -11.10 -8.07 13.73
CA ASN A 95 -10.22 -7.44 12.74
C ASN A 95 -10.95 -6.29 12.04
N VAL A 96 -10.19 -5.30 11.60
CA VAL A 96 -10.72 -4.08 11.00
C VAL A 96 -10.20 -3.94 9.59
N LEU A 97 -11.10 -3.55 8.69
CA LEU A 97 -10.80 -3.06 7.36
C LEU A 97 -11.12 -1.57 7.33
N PHE A 98 -10.11 -0.76 7.02
CA PHE A 98 -10.28 0.66 6.72
C PHE A 98 -10.42 0.79 5.21
N GLU A 99 -11.65 1.07 4.77
CA GLU A 99 -11.94 1.46 3.38
C GLU A 99 -11.45 2.90 3.19
N ASN A 100 -10.52 3.10 2.26
CA ASN A 100 -9.99 4.40 1.92
C ASN A 100 -10.97 5.09 0.94
N PRO A 101 -11.35 6.36 1.19
CA PRO A 101 -12.27 7.08 0.30
C PRO A 101 -11.58 7.72 -0.91
N GLY A 102 -10.27 7.51 -1.07
CA GLY A 102 -9.45 8.15 -2.07
C GLY A 102 -9.11 9.62 -1.82
N HIS A 103 -8.09 10.09 -2.53
CA HIS A 103 -7.52 11.44 -2.37
C HIS A 103 -7.51 12.27 -3.67
N GLY A 104 -8.06 11.74 -4.75
CA GLY A 104 -8.10 12.39 -6.07
C GLY A 104 -6.74 12.47 -6.77
N HIS A 105 -5.74 11.75 -6.28
CA HIS A 105 -4.45 11.56 -6.93
C HIS A 105 -4.52 10.44 -7.98
N ARG A 106 -3.56 10.48 -8.91
CA ARG A 106 -3.39 9.51 -9.98
C ARG A 106 -2.68 8.28 -9.45
N TRP A 107 -2.96 7.13 -10.04
CA TRP A 107 -2.38 5.86 -9.60
C TRP A 107 -1.98 4.97 -10.78
N LEU A 108 -1.16 3.97 -10.52
CA LEU A 108 -0.85 2.90 -11.45
C LEU A 108 -0.61 1.61 -10.69
N THR A 109 -1.24 0.55 -11.17
CA THR A 109 -1.13 -0.76 -10.52
C THR A 109 -0.46 -1.76 -11.46
N LEU A 110 0.64 -2.36 -11.00
CA LEU A 110 1.45 -3.29 -11.77
C LEU A 110 1.29 -4.72 -11.23
N ARG A 111 0.84 -5.64 -12.09
CA ARG A 111 0.92 -7.08 -11.87
C ARG A 111 2.07 -7.64 -12.68
N LEU A 112 3.12 -8.10 -12.00
CA LEU A 112 4.30 -8.67 -12.64
C LEU A 112 4.23 -10.20 -12.66
N GLU A 113 4.65 -10.81 -13.78
CA GLU A 113 4.82 -12.26 -13.93
C GLU A 113 6.26 -12.56 -14.40
N GLY A 114 7.04 -13.25 -13.56
CA GLY A 114 8.37 -13.72 -13.92
C GLY A 114 8.33 -14.98 -14.79
N VAL A 115 9.33 -15.12 -15.67
CA VAL A 115 9.49 -16.26 -16.59
C VAL A 115 10.81 -16.98 -16.33
N GLN A 116 11.92 -16.24 -16.36
CA GLN A 116 13.23 -16.71 -15.91
C GLN A 116 13.44 -16.39 -14.44
N SER A 117 12.89 -15.26 -14.00
CA SER A 117 12.70 -14.90 -12.60
C SER A 117 11.55 -15.70 -11.98
N ASN A 118 11.45 -15.72 -10.64
CA ASN A 118 10.36 -16.41 -9.96
C ASN A 118 8.99 -15.86 -10.42
N ARG A 119 7.96 -16.71 -10.47
CA ARG A 119 6.67 -16.40 -11.12
C ARG A 119 5.98 -15.18 -10.50
N ASP A 120 6.11 -15.01 -9.19
CA ASP A 120 5.52 -13.88 -8.45
C ASP A 120 6.38 -12.61 -8.52
N ALA A 121 7.45 -12.63 -9.31
CA ALA A 121 8.38 -11.52 -9.52
C ALA A 121 9.02 -10.95 -8.23
N LEU A 122 9.05 -11.72 -7.14
CA LEU A 122 9.62 -11.30 -5.86
C LEU A 122 11.05 -10.78 -6.05
N GLY A 123 11.31 -9.57 -5.56
CA GLY A 123 12.60 -8.88 -5.71
C GLY A 123 12.75 -8.08 -7.01
N ALA A 124 11.78 -8.09 -7.92
CA ALA A 124 11.80 -7.20 -9.08
C ALA A 124 11.74 -5.74 -8.62
N ARG A 125 12.65 -4.91 -9.16
CA ARG A 125 12.74 -3.48 -8.84
C ARG A 125 12.03 -2.68 -9.92
N ILE A 126 11.20 -1.74 -9.51
CA ILE A 126 10.39 -0.92 -10.40
C ILE A 126 10.80 0.53 -10.23
N GLN A 127 11.00 1.21 -11.35
CA GLN A 127 11.12 2.66 -11.43
C GLN A 127 9.94 3.20 -12.24
N VAL A 128 9.17 4.10 -11.65
CA VAL A 128 8.12 4.86 -12.32
C VAL A 128 8.57 6.30 -12.41
N ARG A 129 8.68 6.83 -13.63
CA ARG A 129 9.05 8.23 -13.84
C ARG A 129 7.84 9.03 -14.31
N ILE A 130 7.53 10.10 -13.59
CA ILE A 130 6.40 10.98 -13.87
C ILE A 130 6.83 12.44 -14.04
N ARG A 131 5.95 13.23 -14.64
CA ARG A 131 6.00 14.70 -14.62
C ARG A 131 4.76 15.22 -13.89
N GLU A 132 4.98 16.14 -12.96
CA GLU A 132 3.97 16.79 -12.13
C GLU A 132 4.32 18.27 -12.01
N GLU A 133 3.43 19.15 -12.47
CA GLU A 133 3.60 20.61 -12.42
C GLU A 133 4.94 21.07 -13.03
N GLY A 134 5.37 20.41 -14.11
CA GLY A 134 6.64 20.69 -14.80
C GLY A 134 7.88 20.08 -14.15
N THR A 135 7.77 19.49 -12.96
CA THR A 135 8.86 18.78 -12.27
C THR A 135 8.86 17.30 -12.65
N VAL A 136 10.04 16.71 -12.87
CA VAL A 136 10.19 15.27 -13.10
C VAL A 136 10.63 14.62 -11.80
N ARG A 137 9.92 13.56 -11.38
CA ARG A 137 10.29 12.74 -10.22
C ARG A 137 10.25 11.25 -10.54
N ASP A 138 11.07 10.50 -9.83
CA ASP A 138 11.14 9.04 -9.88
C ASP A 138 10.54 8.46 -8.60
N ILE A 139 9.65 7.49 -8.76
CA ILE A 139 9.10 6.67 -7.70
C ILE A 139 9.70 5.28 -7.84
N TYR A 140 10.19 4.72 -6.74
CA TYR A 140 10.84 3.41 -6.72
C TYR A 140 10.09 2.47 -5.79
N THR A 141 9.84 1.24 -6.26
CA THR A 141 9.32 0.15 -5.42
C THR A 141 10.00 -1.17 -5.76
N THR A 142 9.86 -2.17 -4.89
CA THR A 142 10.33 -3.54 -5.11
C THR A 142 9.22 -4.51 -4.77
N VAL A 143 8.99 -5.51 -5.61
CA VAL A 143 7.98 -6.52 -5.36
C VAL A 143 8.32 -7.33 -4.11
N GLY A 144 7.45 -7.26 -3.13
CA GLY A 144 7.53 -7.98 -1.86
C GLY A 144 6.28 -7.72 -1.02
N SER A 145 6.15 -8.44 0.10
CA SER A 145 5.00 -8.32 1.01
C SER A 145 5.11 -7.19 2.04
N GLY A 146 6.21 -6.43 2.03
CA GLY A 146 6.43 -5.33 2.95
C GLY A 146 6.95 -5.76 4.33
N GLY A 147 6.32 -5.21 5.38
CA GLY A 147 6.85 -5.15 6.74
C GLY A 147 6.73 -6.42 7.60
N SER A 148 6.53 -6.20 8.89
CA SER A 148 6.51 -7.23 9.94
C SER A 148 5.06 -7.56 10.33
N PHE A 149 4.76 -8.83 10.66
CA PHE A 149 3.42 -9.36 10.94
C PHE A 149 2.35 -8.91 9.93
N GLY A 150 1.93 -9.83 9.07
CA GLY A 150 1.07 -9.54 7.93
C GLY A 150 1.85 -9.55 6.61
N ALA A 151 1.13 -9.37 5.51
CA ALA A 151 1.69 -9.33 4.17
C ALA A 151 0.79 -8.46 3.28
N SER A 152 1.37 -7.43 2.66
CA SER A 152 0.70 -6.64 1.63
C SER A 152 0.59 -7.43 0.33
N ARG A 153 -0.29 -6.99 -0.56
CA ARG A 153 -0.46 -7.57 -1.88
C ARG A 153 0.86 -7.48 -2.68
N LEU A 154 1.19 -8.52 -3.45
CA LEU A 154 2.39 -8.52 -4.30
C LEU A 154 2.23 -7.63 -5.55
N GLN A 155 0.99 -7.36 -5.94
CA GLN A 155 0.66 -6.36 -6.95
C GLN A 155 1.13 -4.99 -6.43
N GLN A 156 1.85 -4.24 -7.26
CA GLN A 156 2.41 -2.96 -6.86
C GLN A 156 1.43 -1.85 -7.22
N GLU A 157 0.74 -1.35 -6.21
CA GLU A 157 -0.18 -0.22 -6.27
C GLU A 157 0.64 1.04 -5.97
N ILE A 158 0.79 1.92 -6.96
CA ILE A 158 1.75 3.03 -6.93
C ILE A 158 0.98 4.33 -7.13
N GLY A 159 1.01 5.21 -6.13
CA GLY A 159 0.53 6.57 -6.27
C GLY A 159 1.45 7.42 -7.13
N LEU A 160 0.85 8.27 -7.96
CA LEU A 160 1.53 9.15 -8.90
C LEU A 160 1.32 10.63 -8.54
N GLY A 161 0.67 10.92 -7.41
CA GLY A 161 0.29 12.26 -6.98
C GLY A 161 -0.60 12.94 -8.02
N ARG A 162 -0.27 14.18 -8.36
CA ARG A 162 -0.98 14.98 -9.37
C ARG A 162 -0.28 14.95 -10.72
N ALA A 163 0.39 13.83 -11.05
CA ALA A 163 1.11 13.69 -12.30
C ALA A 163 0.26 14.09 -13.52
N ASP A 164 0.85 14.93 -14.36
CA ASP A 164 0.32 15.30 -15.68
C ASP A 164 0.67 14.24 -16.73
N THR A 165 1.80 13.53 -16.52
CA THR A 165 2.31 12.57 -17.49
C THR A 165 3.08 11.45 -16.82
N LEU A 166 2.76 10.21 -17.17
CA LEU A 166 3.58 9.03 -16.91
C LEU A 166 4.60 8.84 -18.04
N LEU A 167 5.87 9.15 -17.76
CA LEU A 167 6.94 9.12 -18.77
C LEU A 167 7.37 7.69 -19.10
N PHE A 168 7.66 6.90 -18.08
CA PHE A 168 7.93 5.47 -18.25
C PHE A 168 7.76 4.66 -16.97
N VAL A 169 7.60 3.35 -17.15
CA VAL A 169 7.79 2.32 -16.13
C VAL A 169 8.95 1.43 -16.58
N GLU A 170 9.92 1.18 -15.71
CA GLU A 170 11.03 0.26 -15.94
C GLU A 170 11.04 -0.81 -14.85
N VAL A 171 10.99 -2.08 -15.26
CA VAL A 171 11.14 -3.24 -14.39
C VAL A 171 12.54 -3.80 -14.57
N THR A 172 13.28 -3.97 -13.47
CA THR A 172 14.54 -4.74 -13.43
C THR A 172 14.27 -6.09 -12.80
N TRP A 173 14.37 -7.15 -13.60
CA TRP A 173 14.09 -8.52 -13.19
C TRP A 173 15.18 -9.11 -12.28
N PRO A 174 14.83 -9.81 -11.19
CA PRO A 174 15.76 -10.15 -10.13
C PRO A 174 16.79 -11.23 -10.51
N THR A 175 16.40 -12.23 -11.32
CA THR A 175 17.31 -13.32 -11.71
C THR A 175 18.24 -12.90 -12.84
N THR A 176 17.69 -12.28 -13.87
CA THR A 176 18.43 -11.97 -15.11
C THR A 176 19.13 -10.61 -15.07
N GLY A 177 18.68 -9.70 -14.21
CA GLY A 177 19.08 -8.29 -14.24
C GLY A 177 18.56 -7.53 -15.48
N GLN A 178 17.75 -8.17 -16.32
CA GLN A 178 17.19 -7.56 -17.52
C GLN A 178 16.31 -6.37 -17.14
N LYS A 179 16.44 -5.28 -17.89
CA LYS A 179 15.57 -4.11 -17.78
C LYS A 179 14.54 -4.12 -18.89
N GLN A 180 13.27 -3.99 -18.53
CA GLN A 180 12.15 -3.93 -19.45
C GLN A 180 11.42 -2.60 -19.21
N ARG A 181 11.39 -1.74 -20.23
CA ARG A 181 10.87 -0.37 -20.12
C ARG A 181 9.67 -0.16 -21.03
N PHE A 182 8.66 0.51 -20.50
CA PHE A 182 7.44 0.89 -21.18
C PHE A 182 7.22 2.39 -21.07
N SER A 183 6.78 3.04 -22.15
CA SER A 183 6.51 4.48 -22.23
C SER A 183 5.15 4.73 -22.86
N ASN A 184 4.67 5.98 -22.81
CA ASN A 184 3.34 6.38 -23.32
C ASN A 184 2.19 5.61 -22.66
N LEU A 185 2.25 5.48 -21.35
CA LEU A 185 1.26 4.75 -20.56
C LEU A 185 0.18 5.69 -20.03
N ALA A 186 -1.07 5.21 -20.04
CA ALA A 186 -2.14 5.85 -19.29
C ALA A 186 -1.92 5.67 -17.78
N MET A 187 -2.50 6.57 -17.00
CA MET A 187 -2.60 6.46 -15.54
C MET A 187 -4.00 5.94 -15.19
N ASP A 188 -4.23 5.67 -13.90
CA ASP A 188 -5.48 5.16 -13.32
C ASP A 188 -5.92 3.83 -13.93
N GLN A 189 -4.96 2.91 -14.01
CA GLN A 189 -5.19 1.59 -14.59
C GLN A 189 -4.34 0.52 -13.93
N ILE A 190 -4.79 -0.72 -14.12
CA ILE A 190 -4.08 -1.92 -13.76
C ILE A 190 -3.46 -2.49 -15.04
N VAL A 191 -2.17 -2.83 -15.00
CA VAL A 191 -1.48 -3.43 -16.14
C VAL A 191 -0.74 -4.70 -15.72
N HIS A 192 -0.75 -5.68 -16.61
CA HIS A 192 0.05 -6.89 -16.53
C HIS A 192 1.34 -6.73 -17.32
N ILE A 193 2.47 -7.06 -16.70
CA ILE A 193 3.79 -7.08 -17.34
C ILE A 193 4.41 -8.44 -17.10
N ARG A 194 4.73 -9.13 -18.19
CA ARG A 194 5.38 -10.43 -18.16
C ARG A 194 6.83 -10.32 -18.61
N GLU A 195 7.75 -11.00 -17.93
CA GLU A 195 9.18 -10.95 -18.22
C GLU A 195 9.50 -11.35 -19.67
N GLY A 196 10.14 -10.44 -20.39
CA GLY A 196 10.56 -10.64 -21.78
C GLY A 196 9.51 -10.27 -22.83
N ASP A 197 8.26 -10.03 -22.44
CA ASP A 197 7.21 -9.61 -23.38
C ASP A 197 7.39 -8.13 -23.79
N ALA A 198 7.22 -7.81 -25.07
CA ALA A 198 7.39 -6.45 -25.57
C ALA A 198 6.23 -5.49 -25.21
N ALA A 199 5.05 -6.04 -24.94
CA ALA A 199 3.84 -5.29 -24.65
C ALA A 199 3.36 -5.58 -23.22
N LEU A 200 2.75 -4.57 -22.60
CA LEU A 200 1.94 -4.75 -21.40
C LEU A 200 0.47 -4.91 -21.76
N ILE A 201 -0.28 -5.55 -20.87
CA ILE A 201 -1.69 -5.90 -21.12
C ILE A 201 -2.53 -5.21 -20.04
N PRO A 202 -3.43 -4.28 -20.38
CA PRO A 202 -4.37 -3.70 -19.43
C PRO A 202 -5.23 -4.79 -18.80
N ILE A 203 -5.43 -4.71 -17.49
CA ILE A 203 -6.37 -5.55 -16.74
C ILE A 203 -7.58 -4.69 -16.38
N HIS A 204 -8.77 -5.18 -16.69
CA HIS A 204 -10.00 -4.59 -16.20
C HIS A 204 -10.53 -5.41 -15.03
N LEU A 205 -10.68 -4.77 -13.87
CA LEU A 205 -11.36 -5.33 -12.70
C LEU A 205 -12.63 -4.53 -12.45
N ASN A 206 -13.66 -5.22 -11.96
CA ASN A 206 -14.88 -4.55 -11.52
C ASN A 206 -14.63 -3.96 -10.14
N ARG A 207 -15.01 -2.69 -9.97
CA ARG A 207 -15.07 -2.10 -8.64
C ARG A 207 -16.05 -2.86 -7.77
N LEU A 208 -15.65 -3.13 -6.52
CA LEU A 208 -16.47 -3.78 -5.51
C LEU A 208 -17.13 -2.71 -4.63
N SER A 209 -18.30 -3.01 -4.08
CA SER A 209 -18.92 -2.19 -3.03
C SER A 209 -18.66 -2.89 -1.70
N LEU A 210 -17.75 -2.36 -0.89
CA LEU A 210 -17.43 -2.95 0.42
C LEU A 210 -18.48 -2.58 1.48
N SER A 211 -19.15 -1.44 1.31
CA SER A 211 -20.33 -1.12 2.11
C SER A 211 -21.58 -1.83 1.56
N SER A 212 -22.20 -2.67 2.40
CA SER A 212 -23.65 -2.65 2.49
C SER A 212 -23.98 -1.61 3.55
N ALA A 213 -24.69 -0.55 3.18
CA ALA A 213 -25.20 0.39 4.17
C ALA A 213 -26.03 -0.40 5.18
N ARG A 214 -25.48 -0.67 6.37
CA ARG A 214 -26.31 -0.97 7.53
C ARG A 214 -26.95 0.36 7.90
N THR A 215 -28.13 0.60 7.36
CA THR A 215 -29.07 1.57 7.90
C THR A 215 -29.40 1.15 9.33
N HIS A 216 -28.59 1.56 10.30
CA HIS A 216 -29.07 1.66 11.67
C HIS A 216 -30.02 2.86 11.69
N SER A 217 -31.30 2.58 11.47
CA SER A 217 -32.34 3.51 11.87
C SER A 217 -32.32 3.61 13.40
N PRO A 218 -32.48 4.82 13.96
CA PRO A 218 -32.42 5.08 15.40
C PRO A 218 -33.49 4.33 16.20
#